data_AF-A0A3B0A3Y7-F1
#
_entry.id   AF-A0A3B0A3Y7-F1
#
_cell.length_a   1.000
_cell.length_b   1.000
_cell.length_c   1.000
_cell.angle_alpha   90.00
_cell.angle_beta   90.00
_cell.angle_gamma   90.00
#
_symmetry.space_group_name_H-M   'P 1'
#
loop_
_entity.id
_entity.type
_entity.pdbx_description
1 polymer ?
#
loop_
_entity_poly.entity_id
_entity_poly.type
_entity_poly.pdbx_seq_one_letter_code
_entity_poly.pdbx_strand_id
1 'polypeptide(L)' 'MSSGQDQAILAVHVRGIDGMCVGCRVWWSRLAPYPCWQVDWATSRQARTITTRFLEGVR' A
#
# COMPACT_ATOMS: atom_id res chain seq x y z
N MET A 1 0.15 1.71 -16.15
CA MET A 1 -0.97 2.45 -15.53
C MET A 1 -1.32 2.03 -14.09
N SER A 2 -0.57 1.12 -13.45
CA SER A 2 -0.98 0.56 -12.14
C SER A 2 -0.42 1.29 -10.91
N SER A 3 0.51 2.25 -11.07
CA SER A 3 1.13 2.99 -9.94
C SER A 3 0.15 3.90 -9.20
N GLY A 4 -0.86 4.45 -9.89
CA GLY A 4 -1.81 5.37 -9.29
C GLY A 4 -2.70 4.73 -8.22
N GLN A 5 -3.12 3.47 -8.43
CA GLN A 5 -3.94 2.74 -7.47
C GLN A 5 -3.15 2.38 -6.20
N ASP A 6 -1.90 1.91 -6.33
CA ASP A 6 -1.05 1.64 -5.17
C ASP A 6 -0.83 2.90 -4.34
N GLN A 7 -0.54 4.02 -5.01
CA GLN A 7 -0.32 5.30 -4.36
C GLN A 7 -1.58 5.77 -3.61
N ALA A 8 -2.75 5.61 -4.22
CA ALA A 8 -4.03 5.94 -3.58
C ALA A 8 -4.30 5.06 -2.36
N ILE A 9 -4.01 3.75 -2.44
CA ILE A 9 -4.12 2.84 -1.28
C ILE A 9 -3.18 3.28 -0.17
N LEU A 10 -1.90 3.51 -0.45
CA LEU A 10 -0.93 3.91 0.57
C LEU A 10 -1.23 5.30 1.18
N ALA A 11 -1.83 6.20 0.40
CA ALA A 11 -2.24 7.52 0.89
C ALA A 11 -3.41 7.46 1.89
N VAL A 12 -4.32 6.49 1.73
CA VAL A 12 -5.51 6.37 2.58
C VAL A 12 -5.28 5.40 3.75
N HIS A 13 -4.57 4.31 3.51
CA HIS A 13 -4.33 3.27 4.49
C HIS A 13 -3.10 3.58 5.36
N VAL A 14 -3.21 4.59 6.21
CA VAL A 14 -2.13 5.04 7.12
C VAL A 14 -2.29 4.51 8.55
N ARG A 15 -1.20 4.54 9.33
CA ARG A 15 -1.18 4.15 10.76
C ARG A 15 -1.88 5.20 11.62
N GLY A 16 -2.95 4.81 12.30
CA GLY A 16 -3.59 5.61 13.35
C GLY A 16 -2.79 5.62 14.65
N ILE A 17 -3.13 6.54 15.56
CA ILE A 17 -2.50 6.64 16.89
C ILE A 17 -2.66 5.35 17.69
N ASP A 18 -3.78 4.65 17.50
CA ASP A 18 -4.11 3.35 18.10
C ASP A 18 -3.40 2.16 17.43
N GLY A 19 -2.50 2.41 16.47
CA GLY A 19 -1.82 1.35 15.71
C GLY A 19 -2.70 0.65 14.67
N MET A 20 -3.94 1.12 14.47
CA MET A 20 -4.87 0.53 13.51
C MET A 20 -4.85 1.29 12.20
N CYS A 21 -5.23 0.63 11.10
CA CYS A 21 -5.31 1.23 9.78
C CYS A 21 -6.51 2.19 9.69
N VAL A 22 -6.24 3.46 9.37
CA VAL A 22 -7.28 4.49 9.21
C VAL A 22 -8.17 4.19 8.01
N GLY A 23 -7.59 3.84 6.86
CA GLY A 23 -8.33 3.54 5.64
C GLY A 23 -9.33 2.39 5.80
N CYS A 24 -8.94 1.30 6.48
CA CYS A 24 -9.85 0.18 6.76
C CYS A 24 -11.05 0.58 7.62
N ARG A 25 -10.86 1.53 8.55
CA ARG A 25 -11.92 2.02 9.42
C ARG A 25 -12.86 2.98 8.67
N VAL A 26 -12.32 3.89 7.89
CA VAL A 26 -13.12 4.91 7.18
C VAL A 26 -13.95 4.31 6.05
N TRP A 27 -13.39 3.36 5.29
CA TRP A 27 -14.09 2.82 4.11
C TRP A 27 -14.95 1.61 4.41
N TRP A 28 -14.49 0.76 5.34
CA TRP A 28 -15.10 -0.56 5.56
C TRP A 28 -15.62 -0.73 6.98
N SER A 29 -15.47 0.27 7.85
CA SER A 29 -15.78 0.18 9.28
C SER A 29 -15.08 -1.00 9.97
N ARG A 30 -13.89 -1.39 9.49
CA ARG A 30 -13.14 -2.53 10.01
C ARG A 30 -11.94 -2.07 10.82
N LEU A 31 -11.84 -2.58 12.03
CA LEU A 31 -10.63 -2.49 12.85
C LEU A 31 -9.61 -3.52 12.36
N ALA A 32 -8.56 -3.04 11.70
CA ALA A 32 -7.42 -3.86 11.27
C ALA A 32 -6.13 -3.21 11.78
N PRO A 33 -5.16 -3.98 12.31
CA PRO A 33 -3.83 -3.47 12.63
C PRO A 33 -3.17 -2.83 11.39
N TYR A 34 -2.33 -1.83 11.61
CA TYR A 34 -1.42 -1.34 10.59
C TYR A 34 -0.05 -2.06 10.71
N PRO A 35 0.53 -2.54 9.60
CA PRO A 35 0.01 -2.50 8.23
C PRO A 35 -1.17 -3.48 8.04
N CYS A 36 -2.14 -3.10 7.20
CA CYS A 36 -3.21 -4.00 6.78
C CYS A 36 -2.87 -4.65 5.44
N TRP A 37 -3.58 -5.71 5.07
CA TRP A 37 -3.30 -6.47 3.84
C TRP A 37 -3.28 -5.62 2.56
N GLN A 38 -4.05 -4.51 2.49
CA GLN A 38 -4.05 -3.59 1.35
C GLN A 38 -2.73 -2.82 1.25
N VAL A 39 -2.14 -2.43 2.39
CA VAL A 39 -0.81 -1.79 2.46
C VAL A 39 0.26 -2.79 2.04
N ASP A 40 0.20 -4.03 2.55
CA ASP A 40 1.15 -5.08 2.18
C ASP A 40 1.10 -5.39 0.67
N TRP A 41 -0.11 -5.48 0.12
CA TRP A 41 -0.33 -5.68 -1.31
C TRP A 41 0.25 -4.53 -2.14
N ALA A 42 -0.08 -3.28 -1.81
CA ALA A 42 0.37 -2.10 -2.56
C ALA A 42 1.90 -1.96 -2.49
N THR A 43 2.49 -2.15 -1.31
CA THR A 43 3.94 -2.10 -1.10
C THR A 43 4.65 -3.20 -1.92
N SER A 44 4.13 -4.43 -1.90
CA SER A 44 4.68 -5.53 -2.69
C SER A 44 4.64 -5.25 -4.19
N ARG A 45 3.58 -4.60 -4.67
CA ARG A 45 3.41 -4.23 -6.09
C ARG A 45 4.37 -3.10 -6.50
N GLN A 46 4.56 -2.09 -5.63
CA GLN A 46 5.56 -1.04 -5.85
C GLN A 46 6.97 -1.62 -5.88
N ALA A 47 7.33 -2.48 -4.92
CA ALA A 47 8.63 -3.13 -4.88
C ALA A 47 8.92 -3.89 -6.19
N ARG A 48 7.97 -4.73 -6.65
CA ARG A 48 8.09 -5.43 -7.94
C ARG A 48 8.28 -4.47 -9.12
N THR A 49 7.52 -3.38 -9.17
CA THR A 49 7.62 -2.38 -10.23
C THR A 49 9.01 -1.72 -10.25
N ILE A 50 9.54 -1.36 -9.09
CA ILE A 50 10.88 -0.78 -8.95
C ILE A 50 11.94 -1.80 -9.39
N THR A 51 11.84 -3.04 -8.91
CA THR A 51 12.76 -4.12 -9.29
C THR A 51 12.76 -4.35 -10.80
N THR A 52 11.60 -4.43 -11.45
CA THR A 52 11.52 -4.58 -12.91
C THR A 52 12.21 -3.44 -13.64
N ARG A 53 11.94 -2.18 -13.24
CA ARG A 53 12.59 -1.00 -13.86
C ARG A 53 14.10 -1.00 -13.68
N PHE A 54 14.57 -1.40 -12.50
CA PHE A 54 16.00 -1.51 -12.23
C PHE A 54 16.65 -2.54 -13.14
N LEU A 55 16.06 -3.74 -13.25
CA LEU A 55 16.58 -4.81 -14.10
C LEU A 55 16.54 -4.47 -15.59
N GLU A 56 15.51 -3.75 -16.05
CA GLU A 56 15.44 -3.24 -17.43
C GLU A 56 16.53 -2.21 -17.73
N GLY A 57 16.88 -1.34 -16.79
CA GLY A 57 17.94 -0.35 -16.96
C GLY A 57 19.37 -0.90 -16.83
N VAL A 58 19.54 -2.11 -16.29
CA VAL A 58 20.82 -2.83 -16.25
C VAL A 58 21.12 -3.56 -17.57
N ARG A 59 20.11 -3.75 -18.43
CA ARG A 59 20.24 -4.45 -19.71
C ARG A 59 20.71 -3.52 -20.84
#